data_AF-A0A834HN22-F1
#
_entry.id   AF-A0A834HN22-F1
#
_cell.length_a   1.000
_cell.length_b   1.000
_cell.length_c   1.000
_cell.angle_alpha   90.00
_cell.angle_beta   90.00
_cell.angle_gamma   90.00
#
_symmetry.space_group_name_H-M   'P 1'
#
loop_
_entity.id
_entity.type
_entity.pdbx_description
1 polymer ?
#
loop_
_entity_poly.entity_id
_entity_poly.type
_entity_poly.pdbx_seq_one_letter_code
_entity_poly.pdbx_strand_id
1 'polypeptide(L)' 'MDEKKFRVLIKYCFLKGKNTIEARTWLDAEFPDSGPGKSTIKDCYCSALVQCNVYCSGIEGIARQDTTSTVKDRYGVDM' A
#
# COMPACT_ATOMS: atom_id res chain seq x y z
N MET A 1 2.23 -13.99 13.19
CA MET A 1 2.56 -12.55 13.40
C MET A 1 1.25 -11.77 13.48
N ASP A 2 1.17 -10.74 14.33
CA ASP A 2 -0.07 -9.97 14.52
C ASP A 2 -0.44 -9.13 13.29
N GLU A 3 -1.74 -8.93 13.05
CA GLU A 3 -2.25 -8.10 11.94
C GLU A 3 -1.66 -6.68 11.96
N LYS A 4 -1.52 -6.07 13.15
CA LYS A 4 -0.93 -4.74 13.31
C LYS A 4 0.53 -4.69 12.82
N LYS A 5 1.32 -5.75 13.03
CA LYS A 5 2.70 -5.84 12.58
C LYS A 5 2.77 -5.97 11.06
N PHE A 6 1.87 -6.76 10.46
CA PHE A 6 1.77 -6.84 9.01
C PHE A 6 1.38 -5.51 8.37
N ARG A 7 0.46 -4.75 8.98
CA ARG A 7 0.12 -3.40 8.48
C ARG A 7 1.35 -2.48 8.41
N VAL A 8 2.27 -2.55 9.38
CA VAL A 8 3.51 -1.78 9.36
C VAL A 8 4.43 -2.24 8.22
N LEU A 9 4.58 -3.55 8.02
CA LEU A 9 5.39 -4.12 6.93
C LEU A 9 4.81 -3.78 5.54
N ILE A 10 3.49 -3.85 5.38
CA ILE A 10 2.79 -3.49 4.15
C ILE A 10 2.99 -2.00 3.83
N LYS A 11 2.87 -1.11 4.83
CA LYS A 11 3.20 0.32 4.67
C LYS A 11 4.66 0.54 4.28
N TYR A 12 5.58 -0.23 4.86
CA TYR A 12 6.99 -0.18 4.48
C TYR A 12 7.19 -0.58 3.01
N CYS A 13 6.58 -1.67 2.53
CA CYS A 13 6.63 -2.06 1.12
C CYS A 13 6.12 -0.95 0.19
N PHE A 14 4.99 -0.33 0.56
CA PHE A 14 4.42 0.80 -0.17
C PHE A 14 5.40 1.98 -0.26
N LEU A 15 6.03 2.37 0.85
CA LEU A 15 7.03 3.45 0.90
C LEU A 15 8.28 3.13 0.07
N LYS A 16 8.62 1.85 -0.10
CA LYS A 16 9.71 1.40 -0.97
C LYS A 16 9.31 1.30 -2.44
N GLY A 17 8.09 1.70 -2.79
CA GLY A 17 7.59 1.69 -4.17
C GLY A 17 7.16 0.32 -4.69
N LYS A 18 7.06 -0.70 -3.82
CA LYS A 18 6.62 -2.04 -4.22
C LYS A 18 5.13 -2.05 -4.49
N ASN A 19 4.70 -2.72 -5.55
CA ASN A 19 3.28 -2.95 -5.81
C ASN A 19 2.73 -4.08 -4.91
N THR A 20 1.41 -4.31 -4.95
CA THR A 20 0.76 -5.31 -4.10
C THR A 20 1.22 -6.74 -4.35
N ILE A 21 1.58 -7.08 -5.59
CA ILE A 21 2.10 -8.41 -5.97
C ILE A 21 3.50 -8.59 -5.38
N GLU A 22 4.39 -7.61 -5.56
CA GLU A 22 5.75 -7.67 -5.02
C GLU A 22 5.78 -7.69 -3.50
N ALA A 23 4.94 -6.89 -2.85
CA ALA A 23 4.81 -6.88 -1.39
C ALA A 23 4.31 -8.23 -0.89
N ARG A 24 3.33 -8.82 -1.58
CA ARG A 24 2.82 -10.15 -1.23
C ARG A 24 3.87 -11.24 -1.42
N THR A 25 4.55 -11.28 -2.56
CA THR A 25 5.61 -12.26 -2.82
C THR A 25 6.70 -12.17 -1.75
N TRP A 26 7.08 -10.96 -1.35
CA TRP A 26 8.04 -10.77 -0.27
C TRP A 26 7.50 -11.27 1.08
N LEU A 27 6.25 -10.95 1.43
CA LEU A 27 5.63 -11.41 2.68
C LEU A 27 5.45 -12.93 2.73
N ASP A 28 5.07 -13.56 1.61
CA ASP A 28 4.90 -15.01 1.50
C ASP A 28 6.27 -15.72 1.63
N ALA A 29 7.36 -15.09 1.17
CA ALA A 29 8.72 -15.63 1.31
C ALA A 29 9.27 -15.51 2.75
N GLU A 30 9.05 -14.37 3.40
CA GLU A 30 9.53 -14.13 4.78
C GLU A 30 8.64 -14.81 5.83
N PHE A 31 7.36 -15.01 5.54
CA PHE A 31 6.35 -15.54 6.48
C PHE A 31 5.45 -16.60 5.83
N PRO A 32 5.99 -17.77 5.41
CA PRO A 32 5.26 -18.76 4.62
C PRO A 32 3.99 -19.29 5.30
N ASP A 33 4.00 -19.48 6.63
CA ASP A 33 2.86 -20.05 7.38
C ASP A 33 1.95 -18.98 7.99
N SER A 34 2.29 -17.70 7.86
CA SER A 34 1.66 -16.61 8.62
C SER A 34 1.40 -15.36 7.79
N GLY A 35 1.64 -15.40 6.48
CA GLY A 35 1.46 -14.27 5.59
C GLY A 35 0.04 -13.69 5.63
N PRO A 36 -0.12 -12.37 5.47
CA PRO A 36 -1.43 -11.75 5.48
C PRO A 36 -2.19 -12.10 4.19
N GLY A 37 -3.52 -12.19 4.30
CA GLY A 37 -4.38 -12.45 3.15
C GLY A 37 -4.30 -11.35 2.07
N LYS A 38 -4.63 -11.71 0.83
CA LYS A 38 -4.63 -10.76 -0.31
C LYS A 38 -5.48 -9.51 -0.04
N SER A 39 -6.66 -9.69 0.57
CA SER A 39 -7.56 -8.59 0.94
C SER A 39 -6.91 -7.63 1.93
N THR A 40 -6.27 -8.15 2.98
CA THR A 40 -5.56 -7.35 3.98
C THR A 40 -4.46 -6.49 3.36
N ILE A 41 -3.70 -7.04 2.40
CA ILE A 41 -2.67 -6.29 1.68
C ILE A 41 -3.31 -5.15 0.88
N LYS A 42 -4.38 -5.44 0.11
CA LYS A 42 -5.11 -4.44 -0.68
C LYS A 42 -5.67 -3.32 0.21
N ASP A 43 -6.39 -3.67 1.27
CA ASP A 43 -7.01 -2.72 2.19
C ASP A 43 -5.98 -1.80 2.85
N CYS A 44 -4.82 -2.35 3.20
CA CYS A 44 -3.75 -1.60 3.83
C CYS A 44 -3.03 -0.67 2.84
N TYR A 45 -2.89 -1.08 1.58
CA TYR A 45 -2.42 -0.20 0.49
C TYR A 45 -3.42 0.93 0.21
N CYS A 46 -4.71 0.64 0.09
CA CYS A 46 -5.75 1.66 -0.07
C CYS A 46 -5.72 2.66 1.10
N SER A 47 -5.61 2.19 2.34
CA SER A 47 -5.51 3.05 3.51
C SER A 47 -4.24 3.92 3.49
N ALA A 48 -3.09 3.37 3.10
CA ALA A 48 -1.85 4.13 2.95
C ALA A 48 -1.96 5.19 1.85
N LEU A 49 -2.60 4.86 0.74
CA LEU A 49 -2.86 5.77 -0.38
C LEU A 49 -3.80 6.91 0.02
N VAL A 50 -4.91 6.62 0.72
CA VAL A 50 -5.80 7.66 1.25
C VAL A 50 -5.04 8.55 2.23
N GLN A 51 -4.22 7.97 3.11
CA GLN A 51 -3.41 8.74 4.05
C GLN A 51 -2.39 9.64 3.32
N CYS A 52 -1.72 9.14 2.28
CA CYS A 52 -0.83 9.93 1.44
C CYS A 52 -1.59 11.00 0.63
N ASN A 53 -2.77 10.69 0.09
CA ASN A 53 -3.60 11.65 -0.64
C ASN A 53 -4.07 12.77 0.29
N VAL A 54 -4.52 12.46 1.50
CA VAL A 54 -4.91 13.46 2.51
C VAL A 54 -3.70 14.29 2.94
N TYR A 55 -2.54 13.65 3.15
CA TYR A 55 -1.30 14.35 3.51
C TYR A 55 -0.81 15.27 2.40
N CYS A 56 -0.77 14.79 1.15
CA CYS A 56 -0.44 15.60 -0.01
C CYS A 56 -1.47 16.71 -0.19
N SER A 57 -2.77 16.44 -0.14
CA SER A 57 -3.82 17.47 -0.24
C SER A 57 -3.74 18.54 0.86
N GLY A 58 -3.28 18.18 2.06
CA GLY A 58 -3.04 19.12 3.17
C GLY A 58 -1.78 19.96 2.99
N ILE A 59 -0.77 19.46 2.28
CA ILE A 59 0.41 20.21 1.85
C ILE A 59 0.08 21.04 0.58
N GLU A 60 -0.84 20.53 -0.24
CA GLU A 60 -1.18 21.01 -1.57
C GLU A 60 -2.53 21.73 -1.60
N GLY A 61 -2.57 22.92 -0.97
CA GLY A 61 -3.15 24.09 -1.66
C GLY A 61 -2.40 24.47 -2.96
N ILE A 62 -1.52 23.59 -3.45
CA ILE A 62 -0.54 23.74 -4.51
C ILE A 62 -0.50 22.41 -5.30
N ALA A 63 -1.23 22.36 -6.40
CA ALA A 63 -1.01 21.46 -7.55
C ALA A 63 -1.44 19.97 -7.50
N ARG A 64 -2.67 19.80 -8.00
CA ARG A 64 -3.12 18.86 -9.08
C ARG A 64 -3.60 17.44 -8.74
N GLN A 65 -4.87 17.27 -9.15
CA GLN A 65 -5.59 16.07 -9.51
C GLN A 65 -4.79 15.23 -10.51
N ASP A 66 -4.15 14.14 -10.08
CA ASP A 66 -3.77 13.00 -10.95
C ASP A 66 -3.39 11.75 -10.14
N THR A 67 -3.77 11.66 -8.86
CA THR A 67 -3.36 10.53 -8.01
C THR A 67 -4.07 9.22 -8.33
N THR A 68 -5.24 9.23 -8.99
CA THR A 68 -6.04 8.01 -9.18
C THR A 68 -5.49 7.07 -10.26
N SER A 69 -5.16 7.59 -11.46
CA SER A 69 -4.67 6.75 -12.57
C SER A 69 -3.23 6.27 -12.34
N THR A 70 -2.34 7.15 -11.87
CA THR A 70 -0.93 6.80 -11.64
C THR A 70 -0.75 5.77 -10.51
N VAL A 71 -1.68 5.71 -9.56
CA VAL A 71 -1.65 4.77 -8.43
C VAL A 71 -2.05 3.36 -8.86
N LYS A 72 -3.07 3.21 -9.71
CA LYS A 72 -3.44 1.90 -10.26
C LYS A 72 -2.28 1.32 -11.09
N ASP A 73 -1.68 2.15 -11.94
CA ASP A 73 -0.56 1.73 -12.79
C ASP A 73 0.72 1.41 -11.97
N ARG A 74 1.02 2.21 -10.94
CA ARG A 74 2.24 2.02 -10.13
C ARG A 74 2.12 0.91 -9.09
N TYR A 75 0.95 0.75 -8.47
CA TYR A 75 0.79 -0.14 -7.31
C TYR A 75 -0.15 -1.32 -7.56
N GLY A 76 -0.80 -1.40 -8.73
CA GLY A 76 -1.71 -2.48 -9.09
C GLY A 76 -2.94 -2.56 -8.20
N VAL A 77 -3.38 -1.42 -7.66
CA VAL A 77 -4.55 -1.32 -6.76
C VAL A 77 -5.74 -0.82 -7.57
N ASP A 78 -6.68 -1.72 -7.88
CA ASP A 78 -8.02 -1.32 -8.34
C ASP A 78 -8.80 -0.80 -7.12
N MET A 79 -9.02 0.52 -7.04
CA MET A 79 -9.83 1.13 -5.98
C MET A 79 -11.29 0.73 -6.09
#